data_AF-A0A7Y9LE15-F1
#
_entry.id   AF-A0A7Y9LE15-F1
#
_cell.length_a   1.000
_cell.length_b   1.000
_cell.length_c   1.000
_cell.angle_alpha   90.00
_cell.angle_beta   90.00
_cell.angle_gamma   90.00
#
_symmetry.space_group_name_H-M   'P 1'
#
loop_
_entity.id
_entity.type
_entity.pdbx_description
1 polymer ?
#
loop_
_entity_poly.entity_id
_entity_poly.type
_entity_poly.pdbx_seq_one_letter_code
_entity_poly.pdbx_strand_id
1 'polypeptide(L)'
;MVTINLRGGESEDVDADLLLFDGDDLVLWRGEQERWRRPRTELGSIHLRTSRTVTLEGVREEHPHAYRRWDENQERELLDLHAAGLSVREIAERTGRQPGGIRSRLNRLLGAVAPT
;
A
#
# COMPACT_ATOMS: atom_id res chain seq x y z
N MET A 1 -1.96 2.00 -16.64
CA MET A 1 -0.72 1.60 -17.33
C MET A 1 -0.06 0.43 -16.63
N VAL A 2 0.13 -0.66 -17.36
CA VAL A 2 0.78 -1.90 -16.94
C VAL A 2 1.91 -2.16 -17.93
N THR A 3 3.14 -2.33 -17.45
CA THR A 3 4.27 -2.71 -18.30
C THR A 3 4.53 -4.21 -18.13
N ILE A 4 4.56 -4.95 -19.22
CA ILE A 4 4.80 -6.40 -19.25
C ILE A 4 6.13 -6.64 -19.93
N ASN A 5 7.07 -7.24 -19.21
CA ASN A 5 8.31 -7.75 -19.80
C ASN A 5 8.12 -9.22 -20.15
N LEU A 6 8.35 -9.56 -21.40
CA LEU A 6 8.34 -10.92 -21.90
C LEU A 6 9.71 -11.57 -21.69
N ARG A 7 9.73 -12.90 -21.57
CA ARG A 7 10.96 -13.68 -21.44
C ARG A 7 11.88 -13.58 -22.65
N GLY A 8 11.33 -13.20 -23.81
CA GLY A 8 12.09 -12.90 -25.03
C GLY A 8 12.87 -11.59 -24.99
N GLY A 9 12.76 -10.81 -23.90
CA GLY A 9 13.41 -9.50 -23.75
C GLY A 9 12.61 -8.32 -24.31
N GLU A 10 11.45 -8.59 -24.90
CA GLU A 10 10.49 -7.57 -25.33
C GLU A 10 9.73 -6.99 -24.14
N SER A 11 9.33 -5.74 -24.24
CA SER A 11 8.55 -5.04 -23.22
C SER A 11 7.36 -4.36 -23.88
N GLU A 12 6.17 -4.54 -23.30
CA GLU A 12 4.92 -4.02 -23.80
C GLU A 12 4.24 -3.15 -22.73
N ASP A 13 3.81 -1.95 -23.12
CA ASP A 13 3.03 -1.05 -22.25
C ASP A 13 1.55 -1.12 -22.63
N VAL A 14 0.72 -1.54 -21.68
CA VAL A 14 -0.71 -1.74 -21.88
C VAL A 14 -1.49 -0.87 -20.90
N ASP A 15 -2.36 0.00 -21.43
CA ASP A 15 -3.32 0.71 -20.58
C ASP A 15 -4.48 -0.22 -20.19
N ALA A 16 -4.35 -0.80 -18.99
CA ALA A 16 -5.32 -1.71 -18.39
C ALA A 16 -5.68 -1.28 -16.97
N ASP A 17 -6.92 -1.55 -16.57
CA ASP A 17 -7.43 -1.44 -15.19
C ASP A 17 -7.71 -2.79 -14.54
N LEU A 18 -7.84 -3.86 -15.33
CA LEU A 18 -8.10 -5.20 -14.85
C LEU A 18 -7.15 -6.23 -15.46
N LEU A 19 -6.78 -7.20 -14.64
CA LEU A 19 -5.85 -8.27 -14.92
C LEU A 19 -6.52 -9.59 -14.58
N LEU A 20 -6.69 -10.48 -15.55
CA LEU A 20 -7.38 -11.76 -15.39
C LEU A 20 -6.46 -12.91 -15.83
N PHE A 21 -6.62 -14.04 -15.16
CA PHE A 21 -6.04 -15.30 -15.60
C PHE A 21 -7.15 -16.13 -16.23
N ASP A 22 -6.98 -16.49 -17.50
CA ASP A 22 -7.90 -17.31 -18.28
C ASP A 22 -7.16 -18.55 -18.77
N GLY A 23 -7.27 -19.64 -18.01
CA GLY A 23 -6.44 -20.82 -18.21
C GLY A 23 -4.96 -20.50 -17.96
N ASP A 24 -4.11 -20.75 -18.96
CA ASP A 24 -2.68 -20.38 -18.91
C ASP A 24 -2.43 -18.95 -19.39
N ASP A 25 -3.44 -18.25 -19.91
CA ASP A 25 -3.26 -16.89 -20.42
C ASP A 25 -3.40 -15.85 -19.31
N LEU A 26 -2.56 -14.83 -19.40
CA LEU A 26 -2.78 -13.55 -18.78
C LEU A 26 -3.51 -12.63 -19.74
N VAL A 27 -4.63 -12.07 -19.29
CA VAL A 27 -5.48 -11.18 -20.08
C VAL A 27 -5.58 -9.83 -19.40
N LEU A 28 -5.30 -8.76 -20.14
CA LEU A 28 -5.39 -7.38 -19.66
C LEU A 28 -6.60 -6.70 -20.28
N TRP A 29 -7.40 -6.07 -19.44
CA TRP A 29 -8.63 -5.40 -19.83
C TRP A 29 -8.57 -3.92 -19.49
N ARG A 30 -9.30 -3.13 -20.27
CA ARG A 30 -9.63 -1.74 -19.97
C ARG A 30 -11.13 -1.57 -20.12
N GLY A 31 -11.85 -1.40 -19.02
CA GLY A 31 -13.30 -1.48 -19.03
C GLY A 31 -13.76 -2.83 -19.63
N GLU A 32 -14.59 -2.78 -20.67
CA GLU A 32 -15.11 -3.98 -21.36
C GLU A 32 -14.27 -4.41 -22.57
N GLN A 33 -13.09 -3.84 -22.78
CA GLN A 33 -12.23 -4.18 -23.91
C GLN A 33 -11.02 -5.02 -23.48
N GLU A 34 -10.86 -6.20 -24.08
CA GLU A 34 -9.61 -6.95 -24.02
C GLU A 34 -8.54 -6.16 -24.78
N ARG A 35 -7.49 -5.75 -24.07
CA ARG A 35 -6.38 -4.98 -24.63
C ARG A 35 -5.20 -5.85 -25.00
N TRP A 36 -5.05 -6.98 -24.31
CA TRP A 36 -3.86 -7.80 -24.41
C TRP A 36 -4.10 -9.20 -23.85
N ARG A 37 -3.48 -10.21 -24.48
CA ARG A 37 -3.50 -11.61 -24.05
C ARG A 37 -2.21 -12.30 -24.43
N ARG A 38 -1.59 -13.01 -23.49
CA ARG A 38 -0.48 -13.95 -23.76
C ARG A 38 -0.42 -15.09 -22.75
N PRO A 39 0.18 -16.23 -23.12
CA PRO A 39 0.47 -17.30 -22.19
C PRO A 39 1.37 -16.83 -21.05
N ARG A 40 1.09 -17.31 -19.83
CA ARG A 40 1.85 -16.97 -18.62
C ARG A 40 3.29 -17.46 -18.71
N THR A 41 3.53 -18.50 -19.52
CA THR A 41 4.86 -19.05 -19.82
C THR A 41 5.75 -18.07 -20.58
N GLU A 42 5.20 -17.13 -21.33
CA GLU A 42 5.96 -16.10 -22.05
C GLU A 42 6.32 -14.89 -21.16
N LEU A 43 5.70 -14.78 -19.99
CA LEU A 43 5.86 -13.62 -19.12
C LEU A 43 7.12 -13.70 -18.27
N GLY A 44 7.91 -12.63 -18.29
CA GLY A 44 9.05 -12.43 -17.40
C GLY A 44 8.63 -11.70 -16.12
N SER A 45 8.12 -10.47 -16.24
CA SER A 45 7.69 -9.65 -15.10
C SER A 45 6.58 -8.68 -15.47
N ILE A 46 5.71 -8.37 -14.52
CA ILE A 46 4.61 -7.41 -14.69
C ILE A 46 4.84 -6.25 -13.72
N HIS A 47 4.86 -5.01 -14.22
CA HIS A 47 5.00 -3.81 -13.43
C HIS A 47 3.70 -2.99 -13.49
N LEU A 48 3.02 -2.87 -12.35
CA LEU A 48 1.83 -2.04 -12.21
C LEU A 48 2.28 -0.60 -11.90
N ARG A 49 2.11 0.31 -12.86
CA ARG A 49 2.27 1.74 -12.60
C ARG A 49 0.97 2.26 -12.01
N THR A 50 0.78 2.00 -10.72
CA THR A 50 -0.37 2.57 -10.00
C THR A 50 -0.06 4.04 -9.74
N SER A 51 -0.71 4.95 -10.47
CA SER A 51 -0.88 6.33 -10.03
C SER A 51 -2.02 6.39 -9.01
N ARG A 52 -2.06 5.46 -8.03
CA ARG A 52 -3.02 5.59 -6.93
C ARG A 52 -2.53 6.77 -6.11
N THR A 53 -3.00 7.95 -6.49
CA THR A 53 -3.00 9.12 -5.63
C THR A 53 -3.90 8.74 -4.47
N VAL A 54 -3.30 8.21 -3.42
CA VAL A 54 -3.98 8.00 -2.15
C VAL A 54 -4.42 9.40 -1.70
N THR A 55 -5.68 9.72 -1.90
CA THR A 55 -6.22 11.01 -1.47
C THR A 55 -6.26 11.01 0.04
N LEU A 56 -5.94 12.15 0.66
CA LEU A 56 -6.03 12.31 2.12
C LEU A 56 -7.43 11.97 2.65
N GLU A 57 -8.45 12.12 1.80
CA GLU A 57 -9.84 11.79 2.10
C GLU A 57 -10.04 10.27 2.25
N GLY A 58 -9.60 9.45 1.27
CA GLY A 58 -9.69 8.00 1.37
C GLY A 58 -8.89 7.43 2.55
N VAL A 59 -7.78 8.06 2.92
CA VAL A 59 -7.05 7.67 4.14
C VAL A 59 -7.80 8.05 5.42
N ARG A 60 -8.54 9.16 5.41
CA ARG A 60 -9.31 9.63 6.57
C ARG A 60 -10.60 8.85 6.78
N GLU A 61 -11.15 8.22 5.76
CA GLU A 61 -12.26 7.26 5.89
C GLU A 61 -11.84 6.07 6.76
N GLU A 62 -10.65 5.51 6.52
CA GLU A 62 -10.12 4.39 7.28
C GLU A 62 -9.44 4.81 8.60
N HIS A 63 -8.83 6.00 8.60
CA HIS A 63 -8.05 6.54 9.73
C HIS A 63 -8.36 8.03 9.94
N PRO A 64 -9.40 8.38 10.73
CA PRO A 64 -9.91 9.74 10.89
C PRO A 64 -8.87 10.81 11.28
N HIS A 65 -7.75 10.37 11.86
CA HIS A 65 -6.66 11.22 12.28
C HIS A 65 -5.38 11.08 11.46
N ALA A 66 -5.42 10.44 10.29
CA ALA A 66 -4.27 10.38 9.40
C ALA A 66 -3.74 11.77 9.03
N TYR A 67 -2.42 11.93 9.14
CA TYR A 67 -1.67 13.16 8.85
C TYR A 67 -2.07 14.41 9.65
N ARG A 68 -2.94 14.31 10.66
CA ARG A 68 -3.12 15.39 11.64
C ARG A 68 -1.84 15.54 12.46
N ARG A 69 -1.49 16.78 12.84
CA ARG A 69 -0.41 17.01 13.81
C ARG A 69 -0.69 16.20 15.08
N TRP A 70 0.36 15.67 15.66
CA TRP A 70 0.32 15.06 16.98
C TRP A 70 0.33 16.20 18.00
N ASP A 71 -0.65 16.25 18.88
CA ASP A 71 -0.59 17.10 20.07
C ASP A 71 0.10 16.36 21.24
N GLU A 72 0.43 17.10 22.29
CA GLU A 72 1.15 16.58 23.46
C GLU A 72 0.38 15.48 24.20
N ASN A 73 -0.97 15.51 24.17
CA ASN A 73 -1.79 14.50 24.81
C ASN A 73 -1.76 13.20 24.00
N GLN A 74 -1.80 13.28 22.67
CA GLN A 74 -1.68 12.14 21.77
C GLN A 74 -0.29 11.51 21.81
N GLU A 75 0.76 12.32 21.96
CA GLU A 75 2.11 11.79 22.17
C GLU A 75 2.21 11.05 23.51
N ARG A 76 1.63 11.60 24.58
CA ARG A 76 1.60 10.95 25.89
C ARG A 76 0.84 9.63 25.82
N GLU A 77 -0.35 9.63 25.24
CA GLU A 77 -1.15 8.42 25.02
C GLU A 77 -0.39 7.37 24.20
N LEU A 78 0.29 7.78 23.13
CA LEU A 78 1.12 6.89 22.32
C LEU A 78 2.25 6.25 23.14
N LEU A 79 2.96 7.04 23.94
CA LEU A 79 4.06 6.57 24.77
C LEU A 79 3.56 5.63 25.87
N ASP A 80 2.43 5.93 26.50
CA ASP A 80 1.82 5.10 27.54
C ASP A 80 1.37 3.75 26.98
N LEU A 81 0.71 3.73 25.81
CA LEU A 81 0.29 2.50 25.15
C LEU A 81 1.49 1.65 24.70
N HIS A 82 2.55 2.29 24.18
CA HIS A 82 3.79 1.58 23.81
C HIS A 82 4.51 1.02 25.04
N ALA A 83 4.58 1.79 26.14
CA ALA A 83 5.16 1.33 27.41
C ALA A 83 4.36 0.19 28.04
N ALA A 84 3.04 0.15 27.81
CA ALA A 84 2.18 -0.97 28.18
C ALA A 84 2.36 -2.22 27.30
N GLY A 85 3.26 -2.18 26.30
CA GLY A 85 3.62 -3.33 25.46
C GLY A 85 2.67 -3.61 24.30
N LEU A 86 1.78 -2.67 23.95
CA LEU A 86 0.88 -2.84 22.81
C LEU A 86 1.67 -2.76 21.50
N SER A 87 1.29 -3.62 20.56
CA SER A 87 1.80 -3.57 19.19
C SER A 87 1.31 -2.32 18.46
N VAL A 88 2.05 -1.89 17.43
CA VAL A 88 1.68 -0.77 16.56
C VAL A 88 0.26 -0.92 15.99
N ARG A 89 -0.18 -2.17 15.74
CA ARG A 89 -1.52 -2.46 15.23
C ARG A 89 -2.59 -2.18 16.28
N GLU A 90 -2.41 -2.65 17.50
CA GLU A 90 -3.36 -2.40 18.60
C GLU A 90 -3.44 -0.91 18.95
N ILE A 91 -2.31 -0.20 18.89
CA ILE A 91 -2.27 1.26 19.07
C ILE A 91 -3.04 1.96 17.93
N ALA A 92 -2.92 1.49 16.69
CA ALA A 92 -3.65 2.04 15.55
C ALA A 92 -5.16 1.88 15.69
N GLU A 93 -5.61 0.71 16.15
CA GLU A 93 -7.03 0.42 16.41
C GLU A 93 -7.59 1.30 17.52
N ARG A 94 -6.82 1.54 18.59
CA ARG A 94 -7.26 2.38 19.72
C ARG A 94 -7.27 3.88 19.42
N THR A 95 -6.29 4.37 18.68
CA THR A 95 -6.10 5.81 18.43
C THR A 95 -6.71 6.29 17.11
N GLY A 96 -7.14 5.38 16.24
CA GLY A 96 -7.60 5.69 14.88
C GLY A 96 -6.51 6.28 13.98
N ARG A 97 -5.24 6.10 14.34
CA ARG A 97 -4.07 6.58 13.59
C ARG A 97 -3.52 5.48 12.69
N GLN A 98 -2.84 5.87 11.61
CA GLN A 98 -2.18 4.90 10.73
C GLN A 98 -0.95 4.26 11.40
N PRO A 99 -0.73 2.95 11.23
CA PRO A 99 0.46 2.25 11.70
C PRO A 99 1.79 2.92 11.32
N GLY A 100 1.88 3.43 10.08
CA GLY A 100 3.07 4.15 9.60
C GLY A 100 3.34 5.45 10.37
N GLY A 101 2.28 6.21 10.68
CA GLY A 101 2.37 7.44 11.48
C GLY A 101 2.78 7.16 12.92
N ILE A 102 2.27 6.08 13.51
CA ILE A 102 2.66 5.60 14.85
C ILE A 102 4.15 5.25 14.88
N ARG A 103 4.63 4.40 13.96
CA ARG A 103 6.06 4.02 13.87
C ARG A 103 6.97 5.24 13.71
N SER A 104 6.62 6.14 12.79
CA SER A 104 7.39 7.36 12.56
C SER A 104 7.45 8.24 13.82
N ARG A 105 6.34 8.33 14.58
CA ARG A 105 6.30 9.14 15.79
C ARG A 105 7.08 8.52 16.94
N LEU A 106 6.93 7.21 17.17
CA LEU A 106 7.72 6.48 18.16
C LEU A 106 9.22 6.61 17.89
N ASN A 107 9.66 6.40 16.65
CA ASN A 107 11.06 6.59 16.26
C ASN A 107 11.59 8.00 16.54
N ARG A 108 10.74 9.02 16.40
CA ARG A 108 11.10 10.41 16.68
C ARG A 108 11.14 10.73 18.17
N LEU A 109 10.28 10.11 18.98
CA LEU A 109 10.17 10.37 20.42
C LEU A 109 11.16 9.55 21.26
N LEU A 110 11.42 8.30 20.86
CA LEU A 110 12.21 7.33 21.63
C LEU A 110 13.61 7.08 21.04
N GLY A 111 13.92 7.63 19.87
CA GLY A 111 15.02 7.13 19.04
C GLY A 111 14.61 5.84 18.32
N ALA A 112 15.45 5.32 17.42
CA ALA A 112 15.11 4.17 16.56
C ALA A 112 14.61 2.98 17.40
N VAL A 113 13.31 2.71 17.34
CA VAL A 113 12.69 1.56 18.03
C VAL A 113 12.83 0.37 17.10
N ALA A 114 13.50 -0.69 17.57
CA ALA A 114 13.61 -1.93 16.82
C ALA A 114 12.21 -2.52 16.56
N PRO A 115 11.94 -3.08 15.37
CA PRO A 115 10.66 -3.71 15.10
C PRO A 115 10.49 -4.91 16.04
N THR A 116 9.46 -4.86 16.89
CA THR A 116 8.98 -6.00 17.69
C THR A 116 7.73 -6.57 17.02
#